data_AF-A0A083ZVM4-F1
#
_entry.id   AF-A0A083ZVM4-F1
#
_cell.length_a   1.000
_cell.length_b   1.000
_cell.length_c   1.000
_cell.angle_alpha   90.00
_cell.angle_beta   90.00
_cell.angle_gamma   90.00
#
_symmetry.space_group_name_H-M   'P 1'
#
loop_
_entity.id
_entity.type
_entity.pdbx_description
1 polymer ?
#
loop_
_entity_poly.entity_id
_entity_poly.type
_entity_poly.pdbx_seq_one_letter_code
_entity_poly.pdbx_strand_id
1 'polypeptide(L)'
;MERAPNTGQKATDFIITSGPNAGKTVDLMYTTKNLSQKEIDGMNKFFEKNMTVTPQGQNIPGGQKQILEHLEKADIVPVDFTVLTPLNQKIFMDFIIKLPKNQTDKIIIMR
;
A
#
# COMPACT_ATOMS: atom_id res chain seq x y z
N MET A 1 2.37 -14.55 -12.58
CA MET A 1 2.99 -13.39 -11.92
C MET A 1 4.32 -13.86 -11.37
N GLU A 2 5.36 -13.07 -11.54
CA GLU A 2 6.71 -13.37 -11.09
C GLU A 2 7.27 -12.19 -10.30
N ARG A 3 8.21 -12.46 -9.39
CA ARG A 3 8.91 -11.41 -8.64
C ARG A 3 9.59 -10.48 -9.63
N ALA A 4 9.42 -9.16 -9.46
CA ALA A 4 10.12 -8.21 -10.31
C ALA A 4 11.65 -8.30 -10.07
N PRO A 5 12.48 -8.08 -11.11
CA PRO A 5 13.92 -8.08 -10.96
C PRO A 5 14.37 -6.95 -10.01
N ASN A 6 15.31 -7.26 -9.11
CA ASN A 6 15.82 -6.29 -8.14
C ASN A 6 16.89 -5.40 -8.77
N THR A 7 16.46 -4.32 -9.43
CA THR A 7 17.33 -3.39 -10.18
C THR A 7 17.85 -2.21 -9.34
N GLY A 8 17.67 -2.24 -8.01
CA GLY A 8 18.25 -1.23 -7.10
C GLY A 8 17.53 0.13 -7.07
N GLN A 9 16.46 0.33 -7.83
CA GLN A 9 15.60 1.52 -7.77
C GLN A 9 14.13 1.13 -7.70
N LYS A 10 13.39 1.67 -6.71
CA LYS A 10 11.91 1.67 -6.59
C LYS A 10 11.22 0.47 -7.27
N ALA A 11 11.68 -0.75 -7.01
CA ALA A 11 11.16 -1.93 -7.68
C ALA A 11 9.77 -2.24 -7.09
N THR A 12 8.83 -2.60 -7.97
CA THR A 12 7.55 -3.19 -7.57
C THR A 12 7.76 -4.63 -7.12
N ASP A 13 6.86 -5.18 -6.33
CA ASP A 13 6.99 -6.56 -5.85
C ASP A 13 6.94 -7.62 -6.96
N PHE A 14 6.05 -7.43 -7.96
CA PHE A 14 5.78 -8.42 -9.02
C PHE A 14 5.50 -7.78 -10.37
N ILE A 15 5.64 -8.59 -11.43
CA ILE A 15 5.18 -8.30 -12.79
C ILE A 15 4.23 -9.42 -13.22
N ILE A 16 3.11 -9.05 -13.85
CA ILE A 16 2.17 -10.00 -14.42
C ILE A 16 2.73 -10.52 -15.75
N THR A 17 2.97 -11.83 -15.85
CA THR A 17 3.66 -12.45 -16.99
C THR A 17 2.73 -13.00 -18.07
N SER A 18 1.42 -13.05 -17.83
CA SER A 18 0.45 -13.60 -18.78
C SER A 18 -0.97 -13.06 -18.56
N GLY A 19 -1.84 -13.26 -19.56
CA GLY A 19 -3.24 -12.82 -19.54
C GLY A 19 -3.44 -11.34 -19.90
N PRO A 20 -4.67 -10.81 -19.75
CA PRO A 20 -5.02 -9.45 -20.17
C PRO A 20 -4.26 -8.32 -19.45
N ASN A 21 -3.65 -8.62 -18.31
CA ASN A 21 -2.87 -7.68 -17.51
C ASN A 21 -1.35 -7.93 -17.65
N ALA A 22 -0.90 -8.75 -18.62
CA ALA A 22 0.52 -9.00 -18.84
C ALA A 22 1.31 -7.68 -19.03
N GLY A 23 2.49 -7.61 -18.41
CA GLY A 23 3.34 -6.42 -18.38
C GLY A 23 3.04 -5.44 -17.25
N LYS A 24 1.86 -5.52 -16.61
CA LYS A 24 1.54 -4.65 -15.47
C LYS A 24 2.36 -5.02 -14.24
N THR A 25 2.74 -3.99 -13.51
CA THR A 25 3.46 -4.08 -12.24
C THR A 25 2.50 -4.13 -11.06
N VAL A 26 2.85 -4.91 -10.05
CA VAL A 26 2.05 -5.11 -8.84
C VAL A 26 2.93 -4.86 -7.63
N ASP A 27 2.44 -4.06 -6.69
CA ASP A 27 3.14 -3.77 -5.45
C ASP A 27 2.16 -3.84 -4.29
N LEU A 28 2.40 -4.74 -3.34
CA LEU A 28 1.39 -5.10 -2.37
C LEU A 28 1.55 -4.30 -1.09
N MET A 29 0.43 -4.00 -0.44
CA MET A 29 0.39 -3.34 0.84
C MET A 29 -0.27 -4.22 1.90
N TYR A 30 0.30 -4.19 3.10
CA TYR A 30 -0.21 -4.85 4.30
C TYR A 30 -0.40 -6.38 4.20
N THR A 31 0.32 -7.06 3.29
CA THR A 31 0.10 -8.50 3.06
C THR A 31 0.54 -9.40 4.22
N THR A 32 -0.28 -10.40 4.49
CA THR A 32 -0.20 -11.34 5.62
C THR A 32 0.89 -12.40 5.56
N LYS A 33 1.43 -12.77 4.38
CA LYS A 33 2.17 -14.03 4.24
C LYS A 33 3.40 -14.16 5.16
N ASN A 34 3.91 -13.05 5.71
CA ASN A 34 5.08 -13.02 6.60
C ASN A 34 4.88 -12.24 7.91
N LEU A 35 3.67 -11.75 8.24
CA LEU A 35 3.48 -10.95 9.46
C LEU A 35 3.00 -11.83 10.62
N SER A 36 3.73 -11.77 11.74
CA SER A 36 3.27 -12.31 13.02
C SER A 36 2.15 -11.45 13.61
N GLN A 37 1.34 -12.03 14.51
CA GLN A 37 0.27 -11.28 15.19
C GLN A 37 0.81 -10.03 15.91
N LYS A 38 2.01 -10.11 16.50
CA LYS A 38 2.67 -8.97 17.15
C LYS A 38 2.96 -7.83 16.17
N GLU A 39 3.34 -8.13 14.93
CA GLU A 39 3.58 -7.13 13.91
C GLU A 39 2.27 -6.51 13.41
N ILE A 40 1.21 -7.32 13.27
CA ILE A 40 -0.14 -6.84 12.94
C ILE A 40 -0.65 -5.90 14.04
N ASP A 41 -0.50 -6.28 15.32
CA ASP A 41 -0.92 -5.46 16.46
C ASP A 41 -0.12 -4.15 16.52
N GLY A 42 1.21 -4.22 16.32
CA GLY A 42 2.08 -3.06 16.28
C GLY A 42 1.71 -2.10 15.15
N MET A 43 1.48 -2.62 13.94
CA MET A 43 1.02 -1.85 12.80
C MET A 43 -0.29 -1.12 13.14
N ASN A 44 -1.28 -1.84 13.67
CA ASN A 44 -2.58 -1.25 14.00
C ASN A 44 -2.50 -0.21 15.11
N LYS A 45 -1.67 -0.44 16.12
CA LYS A 45 -1.47 0.48 17.25
C LYS A 45 -0.92 1.84 16.81
N PHE A 46 -0.07 1.87 15.79
CA PHE A 46 0.57 3.10 15.32
C PHE A 46 0.01 3.65 13.99
N PHE A 47 -0.96 2.96 13.40
CA PHE A 47 -1.50 3.30 12.08
C PHE A 47 -2.05 4.73 12.01
N GLU A 48 -2.97 5.10 12.90
CA GLU A 48 -3.56 6.44 12.93
C GLU A 48 -2.51 7.53 13.06
N LYS A 49 -1.55 7.36 13.98
CA LYS A 49 -0.44 8.30 14.17
C LYS A 49 0.36 8.45 12.88
N ASN A 50 0.70 7.35 12.22
CA ASN A 50 1.46 7.37 10.96
C ASN A 50 0.68 8.02 9.81
N MET A 51 -0.65 8.00 9.86
CA MET A 51 -1.53 8.58 8.84
C MET A 51 -1.91 10.04 9.09
N THR A 52 -1.75 10.56 10.30
CA THR A 52 -2.24 11.89 10.69
C THR A 52 -1.16 12.84 11.20
N VAL A 53 -0.08 12.33 11.79
CA VAL A 53 1.00 13.14 12.34
C VAL A 53 2.11 13.32 11.30
N THR A 54 2.37 14.56 10.92
CA THR A 54 3.47 14.92 10.02
C THR A 54 4.74 15.18 10.83
N PRO A 55 5.83 14.42 10.62
CA PRO A 55 7.12 14.68 11.27
C PRO A 55 7.68 16.05 10.91
N GLN A 56 8.45 16.65 11.82
CA GLN A 56 9.10 17.93 11.58
C GLN A 56 10.00 17.87 10.34
N GLY A 57 9.85 18.84 9.45
CA GLY A 57 10.58 18.90 8.17
C GLY A 57 9.97 18.06 7.03
N GLN A 58 8.80 17.45 7.24
CA GLN A 58 8.03 16.81 6.18
C GLN A 58 6.74 17.58 5.89
N ASN A 59 6.20 17.37 4.69
CA ASN A 59 4.97 18.03 4.23
C ASN A 59 3.72 17.16 4.41
N ILE A 60 3.89 15.85 4.62
CA ILE A 60 2.79 14.88 4.77
C ILE A 60 3.17 13.80 5.79
N PRO A 61 2.18 13.14 6.44
CA PRO A 61 2.42 12.00 7.32
C PRO A 61 3.15 10.86 6.61
N GLY A 62 4.03 10.16 7.34
CA GLY A 62 4.86 9.10 6.76
C GLY A 62 4.07 7.95 6.15
N GLY A 63 2.94 7.56 6.76
CA GLY A 63 2.05 6.52 6.22
C GLY A 63 1.39 6.95 4.91
N GLN A 64 0.98 8.21 4.80
CA GLN A 64 0.45 8.76 3.54
C GLN A 64 1.52 8.79 2.45
N LYS A 65 2.74 9.21 2.81
CA LYS A 65 3.89 9.21 1.89
C LYS A 65 4.15 7.81 1.34
N GLN A 66 4.16 6.79 2.20
CA GLN A 66 4.39 5.41 1.79
C GLN A 66 3.32 4.93 0.80
N ILE A 67 2.03 5.18 1.08
CA ILE A 67 0.93 4.85 0.15
C ILE A 67 1.16 5.50 -1.21
N LEU A 68 1.50 6.79 -1.24
CA LEU A 68 1.77 7.50 -2.49
C LEU A 68 2.97 6.92 -3.25
N GLU A 69 4.03 6.49 -2.55
CA GLU A 69 5.20 5.85 -3.17
C GLU A 69 4.84 4.52 -3.84
N HIS A 70 4.01 3.69 -3.21
CA HIS A 70 3.48 2.45 -3.81
C HIS A 70 2.66 2.76 -5.08
N LEU A 71 1.77 3.75 -5.00
CA LEU A 71 0.91 4.17 -6.11
C LEU A 71 1.69 4.83 -7.26
N GLU A 72 2.81 5.50 -6.98
CA GLU A 72 3.68 6.10 -8.00
C GLU A 72 4.35 5.03 -8.87
N LYS A 73 4.86 3.97 -8.26
CA LYS A 73 5.71 2.98 -8.96
C LYS A 73 4.97 1.78 -9.54
N ALA A 74 3.72 1.53 -9.15
CA ALA A 74 2.95 0.36 -9.57
C ALA A 74 1.72 0.70 -10.42
N ASP A 75 1.32 -0.25 -11.28
CA ASP A 75 0.05 -0.19 -12.03
C ASP A 75 -1.12 -0.70 -11.19
N ILE A 76 -0.85 -1.63 -10.28
CA ILE A 76 -1.84 -2.27 -9.41
C ILE A 76 -1.28 -2.34 -8.00
N VAL A 77 -2.05 -1.89 -7.01
CA VAL A 77 -1.71 -1.90 -5.59
C VAL A 77 -2.78 -2.69 -4.82
N PRO A 78 -2.60 -4.01 -4.64
CA PRO A 78 -3.45 -4.80 -3.78
C PRO A 78 -3.21 -4.43 -2.31
N VAL A 79 -4.28 -4.18 -1.56
CA VAL A 79 -4.24 -3.78 -0.15
C VAL A 79 -5.00 -4.80 0.66
N ASP A 80 -4.30 -5.51 1.55
CA ASP A 80 -4.91 -6.52 2.43
C ASP A 80 -5.61 -5.84 3.60
N PHE A 81 -6.95 -5.78 3.58
CA PHE A 81 -7.72 -5.18 4.67
C PHE A 81 -7.91 -6.13 5.85
N THR A 82 -7.66 -7.43 5.69
CA THR A 82 -7.88 -8.42 6.76
C THR A 82 -6.97 -8.19 7.97
N VAL A 83 -5.86 -7.48 7.78
CA VAL A 83 -4.90 -7.14 8.84
C VAL A 83 -5.12 -5.77 9.46
N LEU A 84 -6.02 -4.95 8.92
CA LEU A 84 -6.35 -3.64 9.49
C LEU A 84 -7.61 -3.74 10.33
N THR A 85 -7.60 -3.13 11.51
CA THR A 85 -8.83 -2.94 12.29
C THR A 85 -9.84 -2.09 11.51
N PRO A 86 -11.16 -2.19 11.77
CA PRO A 86 -12.17 -1.38 11.09
C PRO A 86 -11.90 0.13 11.15
N LEU A 87 -11.35 0.62 12.27
CA LEU A 87 -10.95 2.02 12.42
C LEU A 87 -9.83 2.39 11.43
N ASN A 88 -8.80 1.55 11.32
CA ASN A 88 -7.66 1.80 10.43
C ASN A 88 -8.04 1.64 8.95
N GLN A 89 -8.95 0.72 8.62
CA GLN A 89 -9.55 0.64 7.29
C GLN A 89 -10.26 1.95 6.94
N LYS A 90 -11.03 2.52 7.87
CA LYS A 90 -11.69 3.82 7.67
C LYS A 90 -10.67 4.94 7.44
N ILE A 91 -9.63 5.02 8.26
CA ILE A 91 -8.56 6.04 8.10
C ILE A 91 -7.89 5.92 6.73
N PHE A 92 -7.60 4.70 6.28
CA PHE A 92 -7.05 4.45 4.95
C PHE A 92 -8.01 4.94 3.85
N MET A 93 -9.29 4.54 3.93
CA MET A 93 -10.33 4.94 2.98
C MET A 93 -10.47 6.47 2.91
N ASP A 94 -10.56 7.14 4.06
CA ASP A 94 -10.70 8.60 4.16
C ASP A 94 -9.53 9.36 3.51
N PHE A 95 -8.34 8.74 3.47
CA PHE A 95 -7.19 9.27 2.74
C PHE A 95 -7.31 9.01 1.24
N ILE A 96 -7.50 7.75 0.82
CA ILE A 96 -7.44 7.40 -0.59
C ILE A 96 -8.55 8.03 -1.43
N ILE A 97 -9.75 8.27 -0.87
CA ILE A 97 -10.86 8.91 -1.61
C ILE A 97 -10.55 10.36 -2.01
N LYS A 98 -9.55 10.98 -1.39
CA LYS A 98 -9.11 12.36 -1.70
C LYS A 98 -8.05 12.39 -2.79
N LEU A 99 -7.53 11.24 -3.21
CA LEU A 99 -6.52 11.14 -4.25
C LEU A 99 -7.15 11.29 -5.64
N PRO A 100 -6.37 11.72 -6.64
CA PRO A 100 -6.80 11.72 -8.04
C PRO A 100 -7.27 10.33 -8.51
N LYS A 101 -8.26 10.30 -9.40
CA LYS A 101 -8.89 9.06 -9.88
C LYS A 101 -7.89 8.05 -10.46
N ASN A 102 -6.88 8.53 -11.18
CA ASN A 102 -5.83 7.67 -11.75
C ASN A 102 -4.94 7.00 -10.68
N GLN A 103 -4.94 7.49 -9.44
CA GLN A 103 -4.29 6.85 -8.30
C GLN A 103 -5.24 5.89 -7.60
N THR A 104 -6.50 6.29 -7.37
CA THR A 104 -7.49 5.42 -6.72
C THR A 104 -7.81 4.17 -7.54
N ASP A 105 -7.83 4.29 -8.87
CA ASP A 105 -8.14 3.17 -9.78
C ASP A 105 -7.06 2.07 -9.79
N LYS A 106 -5.87 2.35 -9.25
CA LYS A 106 -4.80 1.36 -9.07
C LYS A 106 -5.03 0.45 -7.87
N ILE A 107 -5.83 0.88 -6.90
CA ILE A 107 -6.01 0.20 -5.62
C ILE A 107 -7.02 -0.93 -5.75
N ILE A 108 -6.64 -2.13 -5.30
CA ILE A 108 -7.55 -3.28 -5.19
C ILE A 108 -7.62 -3.70 -3.71
N ILE A 109 -8.79 -3.53 -3.09
CA ILE A 109 -8.99 -3.96 -1.70
C ILE A 109 -9.23 -5.47 -1.66
N MET A 110 -8.37 -6.19 -0.94
CA MET A 110 -8.51 -7.61 -0.66
C MET A 110 -9.23 -7.79 0.68
N ARG A 111 -10.22 -8.69 0.73
CA ARG A 111 -11.09 -8.93 1.88
C ARG A 111 -11.18 -10.41 2.20
#